data_AF-A0A0D2P0R0-F1
#
_entry.id   AF-A0A0D2P0R0-F1
#
_cell.length_a   1.000
_cell.length_b   1.000
_cell.length_c   1.000
_cell.angle_alpha   90.00
_cell.angle_beta   90.00
_cell.angle_gamma   90.00
#
_symmetry.space_group_name_H-M   'P 1'
#
loop_
_entity.id
_entity.type
_entity.pdbx_description
1 polymer ?
#
loop_
_entity_poly.entity_id
_entity_poly.type
_entity_poly.pdbx_seq_one_letter_code
_entity_poly.pdbx_strand_id
1 'polypeptide(L)'
;MQIRAGHVPLNEYLAWFGQSDTPRCDLCWSLRRVYKTDSLHHFLFVCPSYDGYRTDMDFAHGRDARNLPKILANQKHLDALLTYIGRTKRLRTRPGKVLLSSLSALQQS
;
A
#
# COMPACT_ATOMS: atom_id res chain seq x y z
N MET A 1 -8.83 -7.15 -8.07
CA MET A 1 -7.69 -7.22 -7.12
C MET A 1 -7.29 -5.79 -6.75
N GLN A 2 -7.44 -5.37 -5.49
CA GLN A 2 -7.32 -3.96 -5.05
C GLN A 2 -5.96 -3.32 -5.39
N ILE A 3 -4.87 -4.10 -5.34
CA ILE A 3 -3.51 -3.65 -5.70
C ILE A 3 -3.39 -3.30 -7.19
N ARG A 4 -4.02 -4.08 -8.09
CA ARG A 4 -4.02 -3.79 -9.54
C ARG A 4 -4.72 -2.48 -9.88
N ALA A 5 -5.72 -2.10 -9.08
CA ALA A 5 -6.44 -0.84 -9.25
C ALA A 5 -5.77 0.34 -8.51
N GLY A 6 -4.68 0.10 -7.76
CA GLY A 6 -4.09 1.12 -6.89
C GLY A 6 -4.97 1.51 -5.69
N HIS A 7 -6.09 0.81 -5.48
CA HIS A 7 -7.06 1.05 -4.40
C HIS A 7 -6.58 0.43 -3.09
N VAL A 8 -5.46 0.94 -2.60
CA VAL A 8 -4.76 0.42 -1.44
C VAL A 8 -4.77 1.50 -0.35
N PRO A 9 -5.08 1.19 0.92
CA PRO A 9 -5.22 2.18 2.00
C PRO A 9 -3.85 2.71 2.49
N LEU A 10 -3.06 3.24 1.57
CA LEU A 10 -1.86 4.01 1.80
C LEU A 10 -2.18 5.50 1.79
N ASN A 11 -1.34 6.32 2.43
CA ASN A 11 -1.71 7.70 2.70
C ASN A 11 -1.88 8.53 1.42
N GLU A 12 -1.17 8.20 0.33
CA GLU A 12 -1.38 8.83 -0.98
C GLU A 12 -2.83 8.68 -1.47
N TYR A 13 -3.36 7.45 -1.47
CA TYR A 13 -4.72 7.16 -1.88
C TYR A 13 -5.75 7.74 -0.89
N LEU A 14 -5.50 7.62 0.41
CA LEU A 14 -6.42 8.11 1.45
C LEU A 14 -6.53 9.63 1.46
N ALA A 15 -5.46 10.37 1.15
CA ALA A 15 -5.47 11.82 1.09
C ALA A 15 -6.40 12.36 -0.01
N TRP A 16 -6.53 11.65 -1.13
CA TRP A 16 -7.46 12.03 -2.20
C TRP A 16 -8.93 12.01 -1.77
N PHE A 17 -9.28 11.17 -0.78
CA PHE A 17 -10.63 11.09 -0.23
C PHE A 17 -10.77 11.82 1.11
N GLY A 18 -9.78 12.63 1.52
CA GLY A 18 -9.78 13.33 2.81
C GLY A 18 -9.74 12.40 4.04
N GLN A 19 -9.33 11.14 3.87
CA GLN A 19 -9.22 10.17 4.96
C GLN A 19 -7.85 10.16 5.64
N SER A 20 -6.88 10.87 5.06
CA SER A 20 -5.56 11.15 5.63
C SER A 20 -5.24 12.63 5.46
N ASP A 21 -4.73 13.27 6.50
CA ASP A 21 -4.35 14.70 6.48
C ASP A 21 -3.15 14.98 5.57
N THR A 22 -2.38 13.95 5.23
CA THR A 22 -1.18 14.06 4.41
C THR A 22 -0.99 12.81 3.55
N PRO A 23 -0.42 12.92 2.33
CA PRO A 23 -0.05 11.76 1.51
C PRO A 23 1.29 11.14 1.92
N ARG A 24 1.94 11.64 2.98
CA ARG A 24 3.28 11.25 3.41
C ARG A 24 3.30 9.90 4.12
N CYS A 25 4.40 9.17 3.98
CA CYS A 25 4.69 7.95 4.74
C CYS A 25 5.04 8.29 6.20
N ASP A 26 4.19 7.84 7.12
CA ASP A 26 4.36 8.12 8.55
C ASP A 26 5.64 7.52 9.12
N LEU A 27 6.03 6.31 8.68
CA LEU A 27 7.24 5.64 9.16
C LEU A 27 8.53 6.34 8.71
N CYS A 28 8.56 6.85 7.47
CA CYS A 28 9.71 7.63 6.98
C CYS A 28 9.85 8.95 7.74
N TRP A 29 8.72 9.59 8.02
CA TRP A 29 8.72 10.82 8.79
C TRP A 29 9.10 10.61 10.25
N SER A 30 8.49 9.65 10.93
CA SER A 30 8.68 9.45 12.37
C SER A 30 10.08 8.92 12.71
N LEU A 31 10.62 8.01 11.90
CA LEU A 31 11.90 7.35 12.20
C LEU A 31 13.11 8.09 11.60
N ARG A 32 12.93 8.82 10.49
CA ARG A 32 14.05 9.39 9.73
C ARG A 32 13.89 10.87 9.41
N ARG A 33 12.74 11.49 9.71
CA ARG A 33 12.42 12.88 9.35
C ARG A 33 12.53 13.16 7.85
N VAL A 34 12.28 12.15 7.00
CA VAL A 34 12.32 12.30 5.55
C VAL A 34 10.89 12.32 4.99
N TYR A 35 10.60 13.33 4.17
CA TYR A 35 9.36 13.37 3.41
C TYR A 35 9.42 12.38 2.25
N LYS A 36 8.51 11.40 2.24
CA LYS A 36 8.26 10.50 1.12
C LYS A 36 6.76 10.30 0.98
N THR A 37 6.26 10.31 -0.26
CA THR A 37 4.87 9.94 -0.54
C THR A 37 4.64 8.48 -0.20
N ASP A 38 3.57 8.16 0.52
CA ASP A 38 3.19 6.80 0.87
C ASP A 38 2.41 6.17 -0.29
N SER A 39 3.11 5.96 -1.40
CA SER A 39 2.56 5.31 -2.59
C SER A 39 2.76 3.80 -2.54
N LEU A 40 2.03 3.07 -3.40
CA LEU A 40 2.23 1.63 -3.54
C LEU A 40 3.68 1.29 -3.92
N HIS A 41 4.29 2.08 -4.82
CA HIS A 41 5.69 1.92 -5.19
C HIS A 41 6.61 2.15 -3.98
N HIS A 42 6.36 3.21 -3.19
CA HIS A 42 7.16 3.45 -2.00
C HIS A 42 7.07 2.29 -1.00
N PHE A 43 5.85 1.85 -0.69
CA PHE A 43 5.59 0.72 0.18
C PHE A 43 6.32 -0.55 -0.30
N LEU A 44 6.07 -0.97 -1.55
CA LEU A 44 6.56 -2.25 -2.09
C LEU A 44 8.04 -2.28 -2.43
N PHE A 45 8.66 -1.14 -2.77
CA PHE A 45 10.01 -1.16 -3.33
C PHE A 45 11.03 -0.22 -2.69
N VAL A 46 10.62 0.75 -1.87
CA VAL A 46 11.53 1.84 -1.44
C VAL A 46 11.59 2.06 0.07
N CYS A 47 10.47 1.87 0.79
CA CYS A 47 10.34 2.32 2.16
C CYS A 47 11.29 1.55 3.11
N PRO A 48 12.32 2.20 3.68
CA PRO A 48 13.37 1.49 4.40
C PRO A 48 12.89 0.85 5.71
N SER A 49 11.71 1.24 6.22
CA SER A 49 11.08 0.57 7.36
C SER A 49 10.57 -0.83 7.04
N TYR A 50 10.47 -1.20 5.76
CA TYR A 50 10.04 -2.52 5.33
C TYR A 50 11.13 -3.38 4.71
N ASP A 51 12.39 -2.94 4.70
CA ASP A 51 13.46 -3.65 3.99
C ASP A 51 13.64 -5.08 4.50
N GLY A 52 13.61 -5.29 5.82
CA GLY A 52 13.70 -6.63 6.41
C GLY A 52 12.54 -7.57 6.01
N TYR A 53 11.34 -7.04 5.76
CA TYR A 53 10.23 -7.83 5.22
C TYR A 53 10.36 -8.05 3.71
N ARG A 54 10.95 -7.07 3.01
CA ARG A 54 11.09 -7.06 1.55
C ARG A 54 12.12 -8.07 1.07
N THR A 55 13.16 -8.36 1.86
CA THR A 55 14.23 -9.30 1.50
C THR A 55 13.70 -10.64 0.98
N ASP A 56 12.82 -11.30 1.74
CA ASP A 56 12.25 -12.61 1.35
C ASP A 56 11.39 -12.51 0.07
N MET A 57 10.64 -11.41 -0.07
CA MET A 57 9.81 -11.14 -1.24
C MET A 57 10.68 -10.89 -2.49
N ASP A 58 11.75 -10.09 -2.34
CA ASP A 58 12.68 -9.78 -3.42
C ASP A 58 13.41 -11.05 -3.90
N PHE A 59 13.83 -11.92 -2.97
CA PHE A 59 14.39 -13.23 -3.32
C PHE A 59 13.39 -14.10 -4.08
N ALA A 60 12.13 -14.12 -3.67
CA ALA A 60 11.09 -14.90 -4.34
C ALA A 60 10.76 -14.39 -5.75
N HIS A 61 10.90 -13.09 -5.99
CA HIS A 61 10.67 -12.45 -7.31
C HIS A 61 11.89 -12.50 -8.23
N GLY A 62 13.10 -12.58 -7.68
CA GLY A 62 14.35 -12.58 -8.43
C GLY A 62 14.46 -11.36 -9.35
N ARG A 63 14.60 -11.60 -10.66
CA ARG A 63 14.74 -10.53 -11.66
C ARG A 63 13.51 -9.62 -11.78
N ASP A 64 12.36 -10.06 -11.32
CA ASP A 64 11.11 -9.30 -11.41
C ASP A 64 10.79 -8.50 -10.13
N ALA A 65 11.70 -8.44 -9.14
CA ALA A 65 11.47 -7.83 -7.82
C ALA A 65 11.05 -6.34 -7.83
N ARG A 66 11.18 -5.66 -8.97
CA ARG A 66 10.77 -4.26 -9.15
C ARG A 66 9.76 -4.09 -10.29
N ASN A 67 9.23 -5.17 -10.85
CA ASN A 67 8.28 -5.15 -11.95
C ASN A 67 6.89 -5.58 -11.44
N LEU A 68 6.12 -4.61 -10.94
CA LEU A 68 4.80 -4.88 -10.38
C LEU A 68 3.85 -5.60 -11.37
N PRO A 69 3.75 -5.21 -12.66
CA PRO A 69 2.92 -5.96 -13.61
C PRO A 69 3.28 -7.45 -13.69
N LYS A 70 4.57 -7.78 -13.76
CA LYS A 70 5.03 -9.19 -13.81
C LYS A 70 4.80 -9.93 -12.49
N ILE A 71 5.04 -9.26 -11.35
CA ILE A 71 4.72 -9.81 -10.02
C ILE A 71 3.23 -10.15 -9.96
N LEU A 72 2.36 -9.26 -10.45
CA LEU A 72 0.92 -9.45 -10.41
C LEU A 72 0.41 -10.49 -11.42
N ALA A 73 1.19 -10.85 -12.44
CA ALA A 73 0.81 -11.82 -13.47
C ALA A 73 1.20 -13.26 -13.12
N ASN A 74 2.10 -13.47 -12.16
CA ASN A 74 2.60 -14.80 -11.78
C ASN A 74 2.09 -15.20 -10.39
N GLN A 75 1.48 -16.38 -10.27
CA GLN A 75 0.89 -16.83 -9.00
C GLN A 75 1.91 -16.96 -7.86
N LYS A 76 3.10 -17.49 -8.13
CA LYS A 76 4.17 -17.61 -7.12
C LYS A 76 4.63 -16.23 -6.63
N HIS A 77 4.73 -15.26 -7.53
CA HIS A 77 5.08 -13.89 -7.16
C HIS A 77 3.93 -13.22 -6.38
N LEU A 78 2.67 -13.47 -6.77
CA LEU A 78 1.52 -13.00 -6.02
C LEU A 78 1.51 -13.53 -4.58
N ASP A 79 1.80 -14.82 -4.36
CA ASP A 79 1.81 -15.42 -3.03
C ASP A 79 2.89 -14.80 -2.14
N ALA A 80 4.08 -14.56 -2.69
CA ALA A 80 5.16 -13.86 -1.99
C ALA A 80 4.79 -12.41 -1.63
N LEU A 81 4.13 -11.68 -2.56
CA LEU A 81 3.62 -10.33 -2.31
C LEU A 81 2.54 -10.30 -1.21
N LEU A 82 1.60 -11.24 -1.22
CA LEU A 82 0.56 -11.34 -0.20
C LEU A 82 1.15 -11.68 1.17
N THR A 83 2.17 -12.54 1.21
CA THR A 83 2.92 -12.86 2.43
C THR A 83 3.61 -11.62 2.98
N TYR A 84 4.29 -10.84 2.13
CA TYR A 84 4.90 -9.56 2.50
C TYR A 84 3.85 -8.60 3.11
N ILE A 85 2.72 -8.41 2.43
CA ILE A 85 1.62 -7.55 2.90
C ILE A 85 1.11 -8.02 4.26
N GLY A 86 0.89 -9.32 4.43
CA GLY A 86 0.42 -9.91 5.68
C GLY A 86 1.38 -9.68 6.85
N ARG A 87 2.68 -9.82 6.62
CA ARG A 87 3.75 -9.63 7.62
C ARG A 87 3.92 -8.16 8.01
N THR A 88 3.84 -7.24 7.05
CA THR A 88 3.99 -5.80 7.32
C THR A 88 2.83 -5.23 8.13
N LYS A 89 1.64 -5.85 8.05
CA LYS A 89 0.38 -5.38 8.65
C LYS A 89 -0.03 -3.96 8.21
N ARG A 90 0.67 -3.33 7.26
CA ARG A 90 0.49 -1.94 6.87
C ARG A 90 -0.88 -1.68 6.23
N LEU A 91 -1.36 -2.66 5.49
CA LEU A 91 -2.64 -2.60 4.77
C LEU A 91 -3.81 -3.16 5.57
N ARG A 92 -3.61 -3.47 6.87
CA ARG A 92 -4.73 -3.85 7.72
C ARG A 92 -5.65 -2.63 7.83
N THR A 93 -6.84 -2.77 7.28
CA THR A 93 -7.96 -1.89 7.55
C THR A 93 -8.10 -1.77 9.07
N ARG A 94 -8.09 -0.53 9.59
CA ARG A 94 -8.47 -0.30 10.98
C ARG A 94 -9.89 -0.88 11.16
N PRO A 95 -10.14 -1.76 12.13
CA PRO A 95 -11.52 -2.06 12.52
C PRO A 95 -12.14 -0.74 12.98
N GLY A 96 -13.22 -0.31 12.33
CA GLY A 96 -13.94 0.91 12.71
C GLY A 96 -13.52 2.17 11.95
N LYS A 97 -13.91 2.25 10.68
CA LYS A 97 -14.62 3.41 10.12
C LYS A 97 -15.40 2.89 8.92
N VAL A 98 -16.58 2.35 9.22
CA VAL A 98 -17.66 2.29 8.24
C VAL A 98 -17.94 3.76 7.88
N LEU A 99 -17.48 4.22 6.71
CA LEU A 99 -17.94 5.49 6.15
C LEU A 99 -19.30 5.23 5.46
N LEU A 100 -20.29 4.82 6.24
CA LEU A 100 -21.68 4.88 5.85
C LEU A 100 -22.17 6.31 6.08
N SER A 101 -21.76 7.20 5.17
CA SER A 101 -22.33 8.54 4.95
C SER A 101 -21.48 9.17 3.84
N SER A 102 -21.70 8.84 2.57
CA SER A 102 -22.37 9.78 1.65
C SER A 102 -22.67 9.11 0.30
N LEU A 103 -23.62 8.17 0.25
CA LEU A 103 -24.28 7.74 -0.99
C LEU A 103 -25.79 8.03 -0.92
N SER A 104 -26.15 9.24 -0.48
CA SER A 104 -27.55 9.69 -0.45
C SER A 104 -27.73 11.15 -0.86
N ALA A 105 -26.83 11.73 -1.66
CA ALA A 105 -26.92 13.15 -2.02
C ALA A 105 -26.80 13.48 -3.52
N LEU A 106 -26.86 12.50 -4.44
CA LEU A 106 -26.93 12.79 -5.88
C LEU A 106 -27.88 11.84 -6.61
N GLN A 107 -29.10 11.73 -6.07
CA GLN A 107 -30.26 11.34 -6.84
C GLN A 107 -31.46 12.14 -6.34
N GLN A 108 -31.50 13.42 -6.72
CA GLN A 108 -32.67 14.27 -6.98
C GLN A 108 -32.23 15.73 -7.07
N SER A 109 -32.01 16.18 -8.31
CA SER A 109 -32.22 17.56 -8.76
C SER A 109 -32.53 17.51 -10.25
#